data_AF-A0A6L9FHX3-F1
#
_entry.id   AF-A0A6L9FHX3-F1
#
_cell.length_a   1.000
_cell.length_b   1.000
_cell.length_c   1.000
_cell.angle_alpha   90.00
_cell.angle_beta   90.00
_cell.angle_gamma   90.00
#
_symmetry.space_group_name_H-M   'P 1'
#
loop_
_entity.id
_entity.type
_entity.pdbx_description
1 polymer ?
#
loop_
_entity_poly.entity_id
_entity_poly.type
_entity_poly.pdbx_seq_one_letter_code
_entity_poly.pdbx_strand_id
1 'polypeptide(L)'
;MGIRKSATDLTPDEIAAFLEAIARLKATKNNQGFSVYDQFVALHGAVMAVLTPTSGDRSVNFGHGNIGFLPWHRQYLRAFEQALSDALGEAVTLPYWDWSNAIGASNVLFSPEFLSSLRWGSPQDVTDGILQFTIAGSSRPPWWPSGLVGFRVDSLLAESRGTALERGSMESDWSPSEAMLNTLTQVNQSINGRHPLWVFWLILEQGVEQLPQTHNAGHRFIGGHMGGAFSPNDPVFWLHHANVDRLWANWQQHRIDNNLSANWLDTYPLPEEESPFDGSIAPEGHKVGDAMWPWNGDLAGYTSVSVSSAIRNRLPEFSDRVLVEDVLDTAALGITYQPPL
;
A
#
# COMPACT_ATOMS: atom_id res chain seq x y z
N MET A 1 2.43 -10.29 -16.93
CA MET A 1 1.83 -8.97 -17.14
C MET A 1 0.40 -9.04 -16.66
N GLY A 2 0.06 -8.19 -15.70
CA GLY A 2 -1.25 -8.18 -15.06
C GLY A 2 -1.91 -6.81 -15.21
N ILE A 3 -3.24 -6.79 -15.27
CA ILE A 3 -4.05 -5.57 -15.34
C ILE A 3 -4.70 -5.36 -13.97
N ARG A 4 -4.31 -4.30 -13.26
CA ARG A 4 -4.98 -3.87 -12.03
C ARG A 4 -6.29 -3.16 -12.37
N LYS A 5 -7.41 -3.74 -11.95
CA LYS A 5 -8.76 -3.22 -12.23
C LYS A 5 -9.30 -2.45 -11.05
N SER A 6 -10.26 -1.57 -11.30
CA SER A 6 -11.09 -1.04 -10.22
C SER A 6 -11.75 -2.22 -9.49
N ALA A 7 -11.69 -2.19 -8.16
CA ALA A 7 -12.31 -3.19 -7.30
C ALA A 7 -13.83 -3.31 -7.51
N THR A 8 -14.47 -2.25 -8.01
CA THR A 8 -15.90 -2.25 -8.36
C THR A 8 -16.23 -3.00 -9.65
N ASP A 9 -15.22 -3.26 -10.48
CA ASP A 9 -15.38 -3.83 -11.82
C ASP A 9 -14.94 -5.30 -11.87
N LEU A 10 -14.53 -5.85 -10.72
CA LEU A 10 -14.18 -7.27 -10.62
C LEU A 10 -15.42 -8.15 -10.80
N THR A 11 -15.22 -9.24 -11.53
CA THR A 11 -16.17 -10.34 -11.59
C THR A 11 -16.16 -11.14 -10.28
N PRO A 12 -17.23 -11.91 -9.99
CA PRO A 12 -17.25 -12.80 -8.82
C PRO A 12 -16.07 -13.79 -8.76
N ASP A 13 -15.62 -14.29 -9.91
CA ASP A 13 -14.49 -15.22 -9.99
C ASP A 13 -13.16 -14.53 -9.65
N GLU A 14 -12.95 -13.29 -10.11
CA GLU A 14 -11.77 -12.49 -9.75
C GLU A 14 -11.77 -12.12 -8.26
N ILE A 15 -12.93 -11.80 -7.70
CA ILE A 15 -13.08 -11.60 -6.24
C ILE A 15 -12.70 -12.90 -5.51
N ALA A 16 -13.26 -14.04 -5.92
CA ALA A 16 -12.97 -15.33 -5.30
C ALA A 16 -11.47 -15.68 -5.36
N ALA A 17 -10.82 -15.51 -6.51
CA ALA A 17 -9.39 -15.78 -6.68
C ALA A 17 -8.52 -14.88 -5.77
N PHE A 18 -8.83 -13.59 -5.70
CA PHE A 18 -8.12 -12.64 -4.83
C PHE A 18 -8.28 -13.00 -3.34
N LEU A 19 -9.52 -13.27 -2.90
CA LEU A 19 -9.81 -13.62 -1.51
C LEU A 19 -9.24 -15.00 -1.12
N GLU A 20 -9.27 -15.96 -2.04
CA GLU A 20 -8.63 -17.25 -1.86
C GLU A 20 -7.12 -17.11 -1.68
N ALA A 21 -6.46 -16.33 -2.53
CA ALA A 21 -5.03 -16.05 -2.41
C ALA A 21 -4.69 -15.41 -1.06
N ILE A 22 -5.47 -14.43 -0.58
CA ILE A 22 -5.31 -13.85 0.77
C ILE A 22 -5.46 -14.92 1.86
N ALA A 23 -6.50 -15.74 1.79
CA ALA A 23 -6.75 -16.79 2.77
C ALA A 23 -5.61 -17.81 2.80
N ARG A 24 -5.08 -18.19 1.62
CA ARG A 24 -3.90 -19.06 1.49
C ARG A 24 -2.65 -18.42 2.08
N LEU A 25 -2.39 -17.13 1.84
CA LEU A 25 -1.29 -16.41 2.49
C LEU A 25 -1.43 -16.37 4.02
N LYS A 26 -2.65 -16.29 4.55
CA LYS A 26 -2.93 -16.34 5.99
C LYS A 26 -2.74 -17.74 6.58
N ALA A 27 -3.02 -18.78 5.80
CA ALA A 27 -2.89 -20.19 6.20
C ALA A 27 -1.43 -20.68 6.12
N THR A 28 -0.68 -20.28 5.10
CA THR A 28 0.71 -20.70 4.88
C THR A 28 1.63 -20.07 5.91
N LYS A 29 2.29 -20.90 6.72
CA LYS A 29 3.20 -20.46 7.78
C LYS A 29 4.66 -20.70 7.41
N ASN A 30 5.55 -19.80 7.83
CA ASN A 30 6.99 -20.03 7.79
C ASN A 30 7.42 -21.00 8.92
N ASN A 31 8.71 -21.33 8.99
CA ASN A 31 9.27 -22.25 9.99
C ASN A 31 9.11 -21.75 11.44
N GLN A 32 8.84 -20.47 11.65
CA GLN A 32 8.59 -19.87 12.96
C GLN A 32 7.09 -19.79 13.31
N GLY A 33 6.20 -20.23 12.40
CA GLY A 33 4.76 -20.25 12.61
C GLY A 33 4.02 -18.97 12.21
N PHE A 34 4.69 -17.99 11.60
CA PHE A 34 4.08 -16.74 11.14
C PHE A 34 3.51 -16.91 9.74
N SER A 35 2.31 -16.37 9.48
CA SER A 35 1.74 -16.50 8.13
C SER A 35 2.50 -15.65 7.15
N VAL A 36 2.48 -16.01 5.87
CA VAL A 36 3.05 -15.15 4.82
C VAL A 36 2.37 -13.78 4.84
N TYR A 37 1.05 -13.72 5.02
CA TYR A 37 0.32 -12.45 5.18
C TYR A 37 0.85 -11.61 6.36
N ASP A 38 1.00 -12.21 7.54
CA ASP A 38 1.47 -11.50 8.74
C ASP A 38 2.92 -11.01 8.60
N GLN A 39 3.73 -11.66 7.75
CA GLN A 39 5.09 -11.21 7.43
C GLN A 39 5.09 -9.89 6.64
N PHE A 40 4.16 -9.71 5.69
CA PHE A 40 3.95 -8.42 5.02
C PHE A 40 3.48 -7.35 6.01
N VAL A 41 2.49 -7.67 6.86
CA VAL A 41 2.03 -6.75 7.91
C VAL A 41 3.19 -6.31 8.82
N ALA A 42 4.02 -7.25 9.26
CA ALA A 42 5.20 -6.98 10.08
C ALA A 42 6.23 -6.10 9.35
N LEU A 43 6.42 -6.29 8.04
CA LEU A 43 7.29 -5.44 7.23
C LEU A 43 6.84 -3.98 7.27
N HIS A 44 5.57 -3.70 6.96
CA HIS A 44 5.07 -2.34 6.98
C HIS A 44 5.21 -1.69 8.37
N GLY A 45 4.86 -2.43 9.44
CA GLY A 45 5.05 -1.94 10.80
C GLY A 45 6.53 -1.71 11.18
N ALA A 46 7.45 -2.49 10.62
CA ALA A 46 8.89 -2.27 10.80
C ALA A 46 9.36 -1.00 10.09
N VAL A 47 8.91 -0.72 8.87
CA VAL A 47 9.18 0.54 8.17
C VAL A 47 8.68 1.73 8.98
N MET A 48 7.45 1.65 9.49
CA MET A 48 6.86 2.71 10.31
C MET A 48 7.64 2.99 11.60
N ALA A 49 8.36 2.00 12.14
CA ALA A 49 9.13 2.12 13.37
C ALA A 49 10.57 2.62 13.15
N VAL A 50 11.05 2.69 11.90
CA VAL A 50 12.45 2.94 11.58
C VAL A 50 12.61 4.25 10.84
N LEU A 51 13.25 5.20 11.49
CA LEU A 51 13.62 6.46 10.85
C LEU A 51 14.76 6.25 9.87
N THR A 52 14.73 6.97 8.75
CA THR A 52 15.87 6.96 7.83
C THR A 52 17.09 7.60 8.53
N PRO A 53 18.31 7.04 8.39
CA PRO A 53 19.47 7.50 9.16
C PRO A 53 19.83 8.97 8.93
N THR A 54 19.43 9.55 7.79
CA THR A 54 19.90 10.85 7.32
C THR A 54 18.81 11.92 7.24
N SER A 55 17.55 11.65 7.60
CA SER A 55 16.48 12.66 7.42
C SER A 55 16.63 13.89 8.31
N GLY A 56 17.21 13.76 9.51
CA GLY A 56 17.19 14.82 10.53
C GLY A 56 15.79 15.11 11.11
N ASP A 57 14.73 14.86 10.36
CA ASP A 57 13.33 14.83 10.77
C ASP A 57 12.92 13.44 11.26
N ARG A 58 12.34 13.38 12.47
CA ARG A 58 11.86 12.16 13.11
C ARG A 58 10.51 11.66 12.59
N SER A 59 9.93 12.32 11.58
CA SER A 59 8.69 11.90 10.93
C SER A 59 8.91 11.10 9.63
N VAL A 60 10.15 11.05 9.11
CA VAL A 60 10.48 10.41 7.84
C VAL A 60 11.07 9.01 8.05
N ASN A 61 10.43 8.02 7.45
CA ASN A 61 10.89 6.62 7.43
C ASN A 61 11.09 6.13 5.98
N PHE A 62 11.56 4.88 5.80
CA PHE A 62 11.92 4.34 4.48
C PHE A 62 10.78 4.25 3.45
N GLY A 63 9.53 4.43 3.87
CA GLY A 63 8.37 4.36 2.98
C GLY A 63 7.36 5.48 3.19
N HIS A 64 7.61 6.50 4.02
CA HIS A 64 6.63 7.53 4.37
C HIS A 64 7.28 8.87 4.69
N GLY A 65 6.51 9.94 4.56
CA GLY A 65 6.91 11.29 4.98
C GLY A 65 7.89 11.98 4.03
N ASN A 66 8.20 11.38 2.88
CA ASN A 66 9.05 11.97 1.84
C ASN A 66 8.86 11.22 0.49
N ILE A 67 9.48 11.68 -0.60
CA ILE A 67 9.23 11.21 -1.99
C ILE A 67 9.43 9.70 -2.22
N GLY A 68 10.23 9.03 -1.38
CA GLY A 68 10.40 7.57 -1.36
C GLY A 68 9.14 6.77 -1.03
N PHE A 69 8.08 7.43 -0.52
CA PHE A 69 6.77 6.84 -0.28
C PHE A 69 6.22 6.08 -1.49
N LEU A 70 6.30 6.71 -2.66
CA LEU A 70 5.76 6.20 -3.92
C LEU A 70 6.49 4.93 -4.42
N PRO A 71 7.82 4.95 -4.66
CA PRO A 71 8.54 3.77 -5.12
C PRO A 71 8.52 2.63 -4.10
N TRP A 72 8.58 2.93 -2.79
CA TRP A 72 8.55 1.90 -1.75
C TRP A 72 7.23 1.13 -1.76
N HIS A 73 6.09 1.84 -1.79
CA HIS A 73 4.78 1.20 -1.83
C HIS A 73 4.53 0.45 -3.14
N ARG A 74 5.02 0.95 -4.30
CA ARG A 74 4.96 0.20 -5.55
C ARG A 74 5.69 -1.14 -5.44
N GLN A 75 6.91 -1.16 -4.90
CA GLN A 75 7.65 -2.41 -4.72
C GLN A 75 6.98 -3.33 -3.69
N TYR A 76 6.43 -2.77 -2.61
CA TYR A 76 5.68 -3.51 -1.61
C TYR A 76 4.44 -4.21 -2.20
N LEU A 77 3.67 -3.49 -3.01
CA LEU A 77 2.52 -4.04 -3.74
C LEU A 77 2.93 -5.15 -4.70
N ARG A 78 4.05 -4.97 -5.44
CA ARG A 78 4.56 -6.00 -6.36
C ARG A 78 4.96 -7.28 -5.64
N ALA A 79 5.69 -7.16 -4.53
CA ALA A 79 6.08 -8.32 -3.72
C ALA A 79 4.86 -9.06 -3.18
N PHE A 80 3.82 -8.33 -2.73
CA PHE A 80 2.58 -8.94 -2.26
C PHE A 80 1.77 -9.59 -3.39
N GLU A 81 1.67 -8.95 -4.56
CA GLU A 81 1.00 -9.47 -5.76
C GLU A 81 1.67 -10.77 -6.27
N GLN A 82 3.01 -10.84 -6.21
CA GLN A 82 3.76 -12.07 -6.49
C GLN A 82 3.42 -13.16 -5.47
N ALA A 83 3.39 -12.84 -4.17
CA ALA A 83 3.03 -13.82 -3.15
C ALA A 83 1.59 -14.34 -3.30
N LEU A 84 0.63 -13.48 -3.68
CA LEU A 84 -0.74 -13.90 -4.01
C LEU A 84 -0.75 -14.90 -5.18
N SER A 85 0.00 -14.59 -6.24
CA SER A 85 0.10 -15.43 -7.42
C SER A 85 0.73 -16.80 -7.09
N ASP A 86 1.80 -16.80 -6.30
CA ASP A 86 2.48 -18.02 -5.86
C ASP A 86 1.58 -18.89 -4.97
N ALA A 87 0.79 -18.26 -4.10
CA ALA A 87 -0.15 -18.95 -3.22
C ALA A 87 -1.31 -19.59 -3.98
N LEU A 88 -1.80 -18.94 -5.03
CA LEU A 88 -2.90 -19.47 -5.85
C LEU A 88 -2.41 -20.50 -6.88
N GLY A 89 -1.19 -20.30 -7.40
CA GLY A 89 -0.61 -21.08 -8.51
C GLY A 89 -0.96 -20.53 -9.90
N GLU A 90 -1.50 -19.31 -9.96
CA GLU A 90 -1.88 -18.60 -11.18
C GLU A 90 -1.72 -17.09 -10.97
N ALA A 91 -1.78 -16.30 -12.05
CA ALA A 91 -1.59 -14.86 -11.95
C ALA A 91 -2.75 -14.18 -11.20
N VAL A 92 -2.44 -13.51 -10.10
CA VAL A 92 -3.37 -12.66 -9.35
C VAL A 92 -2.87 -11.22 -9.41
N THR A 93 -3.76 -10.29 -9.71
CA THR A 93 -3.46 -8.85 -9.71
C THR A 93 -4.23 -8.14 -8.62
N LEU A 94 -3.61 -7.13 -8.02
CA LEU A 94 -4.26 -6.30 -7.02
C LEU A 94 -5.35 -5.43 -7.67
N PRO A 95 -6.59 -5.50 -7.20
CA PRO A 95 -7.56 -4.48 -7.54
C PRO A 95 -7.22 -3.17 -6.81
N TYR A 96 -7.73 -2.05 -7.31
CA TYR A 96 -7.57 -0.75 -6.67
C TYR A 96 -8.91 -0.18 -6.21
N TRP A 97 -8.91 0.55 -5.10
CA TRP A 97 -10.07 1.30 -4.61
C TRP A 97 -10.08 2.67 -5.26
N ASP A 98 -10.97 2.91 -6.24
CA ASP A 98 -11.11 4.24 -6.83
C ASP A 98 -11.75 5.22 -5.83
N TRP A 99 -11.02 6.28 -5.50
CA TRP A 99 -11.48 7.28 -4.54
C TRP A 99 -12.42 8.33 -5.14
N SER A 100 -12.56 8.42 -6.47
CA SER A 100 -13.44 9.39 -7.14
C SER A 100 -14.92 9.26 -6.71
N ASN A 101 -15.29 8.06 -6.26
CA ASN A 101 -16.56 7.74 -5.65
C ASN A 101 -16.33 6.75 -4.49
N ALA A 102 -15.56 7.15 -3.48
CA ALA A 102 -15.13 6.23 -2.43
C ALA A 102 -16.32 5.63 -1.67
N ILE A 103 -17.43 6.37 -1.50
CA ILE A 103 -18.67 5.86 -0.87
C ILE A 103 -19.38 4.84 -1.76
N GLY A 104 -19.56 5.13 -3.05
CA GLY A 104 -20.15 4.16 -3.99
C GLY A 104 -19.32 2.90 -4.10
N ALA A 105 -17.99 3.05 -4.17
CA ALA A 105 -17.05 1.93 -4.14
C ALA A 105 -17.14 1.16 -2.82
N SER A 106 -17.25 1.87 -1.68
CA SER A 106 -17.38 1.25 -0.36
C SER A 106 -18.58 0.30 -0.27
N ASN A 107 -19.70 0.61 -0.93
CA ASN A 107 -20.87 -0.28 -0.97
C ASN A 107 -20.61 -1.61 -1.70
N VAL A 108 -19.62 -1.65 -2.60
CA VAL A 108 -19.22 -2.88 -3.30
C VAL A 108 -18.13 -3.60 -2.52
N LEU A 109 -17.07 -2.86 -2.14
CA LEU A 109 -15.89 -3.40 -1.45
C LEU A 109 -16.28 -4.01 -0.10
N PHE A 110 -17.09 -3.30 0.67
CA PHE A 110 -17.46 -3.69 2.02
C PHE A 110 -18.80 -4.43 2.06
N SER A 111 -18.85 -5.51 1.29
CA SER A 111 -19.92 -6.51 1.32
C SER A 111 -19.41 -7.80 1.99
N PRO A 112 -20.30 -8.61 2.61
CA PRO A 112 -19.92 -9.92 3.14
C PRO A 112 -19.20 -10.83 2.12
N GLU A 113 -19.52 -10.67 0.84
CA GLU A 113 -18.97 -11.46 -0.26
C GLU A 113 -17.58 -11.01 -0.72
N PHE A 114 -17.18 -9.77 -0.43
CA PHE A 114 -15.88 -9.22 -0.83
C PHE A 114 -14.94 -8.99 0.36
N LEU A 115 -14.90 -7.78 0.94
CA LEU A 115 -13.99 -7.46 2.03
C LEU A 115 -14.66 -7.46 3.41
N SER A 116 -15.85 -8.03 3.58
CA SER A 116 -16.67 -7.91 4.80
C SER A 116 -17.17 -6.49 5.06
N SER A 117 -18.26 -6.38 5.84
CA SER A 117 -18.96 -5.10 6.02
C SER A 117 -18.10 -4.04 6.72
N LEU A 118 -18.31 -2.78 6.32
CA LEU A 118 -17.85 -1.60 7.01
C LEU A 118 -19.00 -1.08 7.86
N ARG A 119 -18.71 -0.80 9.13
CA ARG A 119 -19.67 -0.23 10.08
C ARG A 119 -19.46 1.28 10.22
N TRP A 120 -20.56 2.01 10.40
CA TRP A 120 -20.54 3.44 10.70
C TRP A 120 -20.34 3.68 12.20
N GLY A 121 -19.45 4.59 12.55
CA GLY A 121 -19.03 4.94 13.92
C GLY A 121 -17.65 4.38 14.31
N SER A 122 -17.28 4.54 15.58
CA SER A 122 -15.96 4.17 16.11
C SER A 122 -15.62 2.70 15.86
N PRO A 123 -14.40 2.35 15.41
CA PRO A 123 -14.03 0.99 15.00
C PRO A 123 -14.41 -0.13 15.97
N GLN A 124 -14.84 -1.27 15.44
CA GLN A 124 -15.11 -2.51 16.18
C GLN A 124 -14.76 -3.72 15.31
N ASP A 125 -14.78 -4.91 15.91
CA ASP A 125 -14.58 -6.20 15.25
C ASP A 125 -15.47 -6.37 14.02
N VAL A 126 -14.89 -6.89 12.94
CA VAL A 126 -15.61 -7.40 11.77
C VAL A 126 -16.32 -8.70 12.13
N THR A 127 -17.63 -8.74 11.90
CA THR A 127 -18.52 -9.82 12.34
C THR A 127 -19.23 -10.56 11.19
N ASP A 128 -18.85 -10.30 9.95
CA ASP A 128 -19.41 -10.94 8.75
C ASP A 128 -18.35 -11.21 7.67
N GLY A 129 -18.72 -11.97 6.64
CA GLY A 129 -17.84 -12.30 5.51
C GLY A 129 -16.60 -13.10 5.90
N ILE A 130 -15.59 -13.08 5.04
CA ILE A 130 -14.41 -13.94 5.20
C ILE A 130 -13.33 -13.38 6.15
N LEU A 131 -13.48 -12.12 6.58
CA LEU A 131 -12.51 -11.46 7.47
C LEU A 131 -12.89 -11.54 8.96
N GLN A 132 -13.91 -12.36 9.29
CA GLN A 132 -14.28 -12.63 10.67
C GLN A 132 -13.18 -13.38 11.41
N PHE A 133 -13.05 -13.07 12.71
CA PHE A 133 -12.13 -13.78 13.61
C PHE A 133 -12.34 -15.30 13.61
N THR A 134 -13.58 -15.76 13.48
CA THR A 134 -13.95 -17.17 13.34
C THR A 134 -15.13 -17.29 12.38
N ILE A 135 -14.98 -18.15 11.38
CA ILE A 135 -16.01 -18.42 10.38
C ILE A 135 -16.56 -19.83 10.66
N ALA A 136 -17.88 -19.95 10.77
CA ALA A 136 -18.54 -21.25 10.90
C ALA A 136 -18.18 -22.15 9.71
N GLY A 137 -17.94 -23.43 9.94
CA GLY A 137 -17.52 -24.37 8.88
C GLY A 137 -18.48 -24.40 7.69
N SER A 138 -19.79 -24.27 7.93
CA SER A 138 -20.83 -24.20 6.91
C SER A 138 -20.86 -22.90 6.10
N SER A 139 -20.19 -21.85 6.59
CA SER A 139 -20.13 -20.51 5.95
C SER A 139 -18.80 -20.27 5.25
N ARG A 140 -17.86 -21.22 5.31
CA ARG A 140 -16.58 -21.12 4.62
C ARG A 140 -16.77 -21.45 3.13
N PRO A 141 -16.22 -20.63 2.21
CA PRO A 141 -16.20 -20.96 0.79
C PRO A 141 -15.52 -22.31 0.51
N PRO A 142 -15.87 -23.01 -0.58
CA PRO A 142 -15.27 -24.32 -0.90
C PRO A 142 -13.74 -24.30 -1.02
N TRP A 143 -13.17 -23.16 -1.45
CA TRP A 143 -11.75 -22.93 -1.59
C TRP A 143 -11.03 -22.55 -0.29
N TRP A 144 -11.76 -22.37 0.81
CA TRP A 144 -11.18 -21.93 2.07
C TRP A 144 -10.14 -22.92 2.60
N PRO A 145 -8.92 -22.48 2.96
CA PRO A 145 -7.86 -23.40 3.38
C PRO A 145 -8.26 -24.28 4.56
N SER A 146 -7.98 -25.58 4.44
CA SER A 146 -8.21 -26.53 5.53
C SER A 146 -7.43 -26.13 6.79
N GLY A 147 -8.08 -26.20 7.94
CA GLY A 147 -7.48 -25.82 9.23
C GLY A 147 -7.48 -24.32 9.53
N LEU A 148 -7.73 -23.44 8.54
CA LEU A 148 -7.92 -22.01 8.82
C LEU A 148 -9.34 -21.79 9.38
N VAL A 149 -9.43 -21.32 10.62
CA VAL A 149 -10.72 -21.18 11.32
C VAL A 149 -11.40 -19.83 11.12
N GLY A 150 -10.66 -18.84 10.62
CA GLY A 150 -11.09 -17.46 10.37
C GLY A 150 -9.87 -16.57 10.10
N PHE A 151 -10.10 -15.28 9.97
CA PHE A 151 -9.07 -14.28 9.74
C PHE A 151 -8.67 -13.62 11.07
N ARG A 152 -7.47 -13.95 11.57
CA ARG A 152 -6.98 -13.46 12.87
C ARG A 152 -5.80 -12.53 12.71
N VAL A 153 -5.78 -11.46 13.46
CA VAL A 153 -4.64 -10.55 13.60
C VAL A 153 -3.64 -11.16 14.58
N ASP A 154 -2.35 -11.14 14.23
CA ASP A 154 -1.28 -11.53 15.16
C ASP A 154 -1.26 -10.54 16.33
N SER A 155 -1.22 -11.04 17.57
CA SER A 155 -1.33 -10.21 18.76
C SER A 155 -0.22 -9.16 18.90
N LEU A 156 0.96 -9.39 18.31
CA LEU A 156 2.04 -8.40 18.28
C LEU A 156 1.86 -7.33 17.19
N LEU A 157 0.98 -7.57 16.22
CA LEU A 157 0.67 -6.66 15.12
C LEU A 157 -0.67 -5.93 15.35
N ALA A 158 -1.35 -6.17 16.48
CA ALA A 158 -2.67 -5.62 16.79
C ALA A 158 -2.65 -4.18 17.35
N GLU A 159 -1.48 -3.66 17.74
CA GLU A 159 -1.35 -2.29 18.31
C GLU A 159 -2.32 -2.01 19.48
N SER A 160 -2.33 -2.89 20.48
CA SER A 160 -3.22 -2.83 21.66
C SER A 160 -4.71 -3.07 21.38
N ARG A 161 -5.08 -3.40 20.14
CA ARG A 161 -6.42 -3.86 19.77
C ARG A 161 -6.58 -5.36 20.01
N GLY A 162 -7.78 -5.88 19.76
CA GLY A 162 -8.04 -7.31 19.75
C GLY A 162 -7.31 -8.06 18.63
N THR A 163 -7.42 -9.39 18.64
CA THR A 163 -6.92 -10.25 17.54
C THR A 163 -7.97 -10.50 16.46
N ALA A 164 -9.14 -9.88 16.60
CA ALA A 164 -10.13 -9.74 15.54
C ALA A 164 -9.79 -8.50 14.69
N LEU A 165 -10.07 -8.56 13.39
CA LEU A 165 -9.91 -7.39 12.55
C LEU A 165 -10.94 -6.33 12.96
N GLU A 166 -10.48 -5.18 13.44
CA GLU A 166 -11.30 -4.02 13.76
C GLU A 166 -11.29 -2.97 12.63
N ARG A 167 -12.46 -2.46 12.25
CA ARG A 167 -12.64 -1.30 11.36
C ARG A 167 -13.93 -0.54 11.66
N GLY A 168 -14.03 0.70 11.19
CA GLY A 168 -15.25 1.51 11.25
C GLY A 168 -15.00 2.95 10.84
N SER A 169 -16.00 3.57 10.20
CA SER A 169 -15.88 4.93 9.70
C SER A 169 -16.72 5.93 10.49
N MET A 170 -16.07 6.95 11.05
CA MET A 170 -16.73 8.08 11.71
C MET A 170 -16.99 9.26 10.75
N GLU A 171 -16.43 9.24 9.55
CA GLU A 171 -16.55 10.30 8.55
C GLU A 171 -17.60 9.90 7.51
N SER A 172 -18.53 10.80 7.14
CA SER A 172 -19.60 10.45 6.22
C SER A 172 -19.16 10.39 4.76
N ASP A 173 -18.10 11.11 4.39
CA ASP A 173 -17.48 11.07 3.06
C ASP A 173 -16.09 11.73 3.09
N TRP A 174 -15.08 11.03 2.57
CA TRP A 174 -13.72 11.56 2.37
C TRP A 174 -13.34 11.63 0.88
N SER A 175 -14.25 11.24 -0.01
CA SER A 175 -13.98 11.03 -1.43
C SER A 175 -13.50 12.32 -2.09
N PRO A 176 -12.30 12.35 -2.70
CA PRO A 176 -11.96 13.39 -3.66
C PRO A 176 -12.87 13.27 -4.88
N SER A 177 -13.30 14.38 -5.46
CA SER A 177 -14.03 14.33 -6.75
C SER A 177 -13.11 13.88 -7.88
N GLU A 178 -13.69 13.31 -8.95
CA GLU A 178 -12.93 12.96 -10.16
C GLU A 178 -12.13 14.15 -10.73
N ALA A 179 -12.70 15.36 -10.70
CA ALA A 179 -12.02 16.58 -11.13
C ALA A 179 -10.78 16.90 -10.27
N MET A 180 -10.84 16.62 -8.96
CA MET A 180 -9.70 16.80 -8.06
C MET A 180 -8.60 15.77 -8.33
N LEU A 181 -8.97 14.50 -8.59
CA LEU A 181 -8.00 13.47 -8.96
C LEU A 181 -7.36 13.74 -10.34
N ASN A 182 -8.13 14.24 -11.29
CA ASN A 182 -7.60 14.70 -12.59
C ASN A 182 -6.63 15.88 -12.41
N THR A 183 -6.93 16.81 -11.50
CA THR A 183 -6.00 17.90 -11.16
C THR A 183 -4.72 17.36 -10.53
N LEU A 184 -4.84 16.41 -9.59
CA LEU A 184 -3.70 15.79 -8.91
C LEU A 184 -2.75 15.10 -9.90
N THR A 185 -3.28 14.30 -10.82
CA THR A 185 -2.48 13.59 -11.84
C THR A 185 -1.84 14.51 -12.88
N GLN A 186 -2.21 15.79 -12.90
CA GLN A 186 -1.64 16.80 -13.80
C GLN A 186 -0.78 17.86 -13.07
N VAL A 187 -0.48 17.66 -11.78
CA VAL A 187 0.34 18.59 -11.00
C VAL A 187 1.71 18.78 -11.66
N ASN A 188 1.99 20.00 -12.11
CA ASN A 188 3.28 20.39 -12.68
C ASN A 188 3.91 21.59 -11.94
N GLN A 189 3.44 21.87 -10.72
CA GLN A 189 3.93 22.99 -9.94
C GLN A 189 5.38 22.74 -9.49
N SER A 190 6.26 23.67 -9.83
CA SER A 190 7.63 23.74 -9.30
C SER A 190 7.72 24.85 -8.26
N ILE A 191 8.39 24.58 -7.15
CA ILE A 191 8.70 25.57 -6.10
C ILE A 191 10.21 25.80 -6.12
N ASN A 192 10.66 27.03 -6.28
CA ASN A 192 12.09 27.39 -6.38
C ASN A 192 12.87 26.59 -7.45
N GLY A 193 12.21 26.19 -8.54
CA GLY A 193 12.82 25.39 -9.61
C GLY A 193 13.01 23.91 -9.27
N ARG A 194 12.52 23.44 -8.13
CA ARG A 194 12.56 22.02 -7.72
C ARG A 194 11.55 21.18 -8.49
N HIS A 195 11.84 19.89 -8.60
CA HIS A 195 11.06 18.95 -9.38
C HIS A 195 9.60 18.83 -8.88
N PRO A 196 8.58 18.78 -9.77
CA PRO A 196 7.18 18.76 -9.35
C PRO A 196 6.72 17.56 -8.53
N LEU A 197 7.50 16.48 -8.49
CA LEU A 197 7.20 15.30 -7.65
C LEU A 197 7.06 15.66 -6.17
N TRP A 198 7.85 16.62 -5.66
CA TRP A 198 7.74 17.09 -4.27
C TRP A 198 6.33 17.57 -3.93
N VAL A 199 5.72 18.32 -4.85
CA VAL A 199 4.36 18.85 -4.66
C VAL A 199 3.34 17.74 -4.84
N PHE A 200 3.48 16.89 -5.87
CA PHE A 200 2.60 15.75 -6.10
C PHE A 200 2.55 14.81 -4.89
N TRP A 201 3.72 14.40 -4.37
CA TRP A 201 3.85 13.56 -3.18
C TRP A 201 3.17 14.19 -1.96
N LEU A 202 3.46 15.47 -1.69
CA LEU A 202 2.88 16.17 -0.55
C LEU A 202 1.35 16.16 -0.60
N ILE A 203 0.76 16.44 -1.76
CA ILE A 203 -0.69 16.43 -1.93
C ILE A 203 -1.26 15.02 -1.75
N LEU A 204 -0.63 14.01 -2.37
CA LEU A 204 -1.13 12.64 -2.35
C LEU A 204 -1.08 12.04 -0.94
N GLU A 205 0.07 12.11 -0.25
CA GLU A 205 0.24 11.54 1.09
C GLU A 205 -0.42 12.40 2.17
N GLN A 206 -0.04 13.69 2.26
CA GLN A 206 -0.38 14.57 3.38
C GLN A 206 -1.58 15.48 3.10
N GLY A 207 -1.77 15.88 1.84
CA GLY A 207 -2.73 16.89 1.37
C GLY A 207 -2.38 18.33 1.74
N VAL A 208 -3.07 19.29 1.11
CA VAL A 208 -2.86 20.74 1.26
C VAL A 208 -4.20 21.47 1.26
N GLU A 209 -4.27 22.74 1.67
CA GLU A 209 -5.56 23.45 1.83
C GLU A 209 -6.43 23.46 0.55
N GLN A 210 -5.82 23.44 -0.65
CA GLN A 210 -6.51 23.52 -1.94
C GLN A 210 -6.78 22.16 -2.60
N LEU A 211 -6.19 21.05 -2.11
CA LEU A 211 -6.33 19.71 -2.68
C LEU A 211 -6.51 18.67 -1.57
N PRO A 212 -7.40 17.68 -1.77
CA PRO A 212 -7.86 16.82 -0.69
C PRO A 212 -6.69 16.03 -0.10
N GLN A 213 -6.69 15.83 1.22
CA GLN A 213 -5.89 14.74 1.80
C GLN A 213 -6.48 13.44 1.24
N THR A 214 -5.70 12.68 0.48
CA THR A 214 -6.21 11.46 -0.16
C THR A 214 -5.76 10.22 0.61
N HIS A 215 -4.50 9.80 0.49
CA HIS A 215 -3.97 8.62 1.16
C HIS A 215 -4.22 8.62 2.68
N ASN A 216 -3.75 9.63 3.40
CA ASN A 216 -3.91 9.68 4.86
C ASN A 216 -5.39 9.77 5.30
N ALA A 217 -6.27 10.34 4.46
CA ALA A 217 -7.70 10.38 4.75
C ALA A 217 -8.36 9.00 4.59
N GLY A 218 -7.99 8.23 3.56
CA GLY A 218 -8.50 6.87 3.38
C GLY A 218 -8.14 5.94 4.54
N HIS A 219 -6.91 6.03 5.05
CA HIS A 219 -6.49 5.33 6.28
C HIS A 219 -7.36 5.71 7.49
N ARG A 220 -7.62 7.01 7.70
CA ARG A 220 -8.47 7.49 8.82
C ARG A 220 -9.94 7.13 8.66
N PHE A 221 -10.45 7.14 7.42
CA PHE A 221 -11.83 6.79 7.12
C PHE A 221 -12.16 5.35 7.53
N ILE A 222 -11.27 4.40 7.28
CA ILE A 222 -11.50 3.01 7.72
C ILE A 222 -11.20 2.84 9.22
N GLY A 223 -10.24 3.60 9.76
CA GLY A 223 -9.86 3.56 11.17
C GLY A 223 -9.41 2.16 11.59
N GLY A 224 -9.61 1.82 12.87
CA GLY A 224 -9.32 0.48 13.39
C GLY A 224 -7.87 0.08 13.10
N HIS A 225 -7.65 -1.11 12.55
CA HIS A 225 -6.33 -1.54 12.13
C HIS A 225 -5.80 -0.72 10.94
N MET A 226 -6.64 -0.33 9.97
CA MET A 226 -6.22 0.52 8.84
C MET A 226 -5.61 1.86 9.26
N GLY A 227 -5.98 2.39 10.42
CA GLY A 227 -5.46 3.67 10.90
C GLY A 227 -4.08 3.62 11.56
N GLY A 228 -3.47 2.44 11.71
CA GLY A 228 -2.23 2.25 12.47
C GLY A 228 -0.99 1.89 11.63
N ALA A 229 0.13 1.64 12.31
CA ALA A 229 1.40 1.28 11.67
C ALA A 229 1.37 -0.11 11.02
N PHE A 230 0.50 -0.99 11.52
CA PHE A 230 0.26 -2.32 10.96
C PHE A 230 -1.05 -2.35 10.14
N SER A 231 -1.34 -1.24 9.43
CA SER A 231 -2.52 -1.10 8.58
C SER A 231 -2.75 -2.21 7.55
N PRO A 232 -1.73 -2.91 7.00
CA PRO A 232 -1.98 -4.05 6.13
C PRO A 232 -2.69 -5.24 6.80
N ASN A 233 -2.88 -5.23 8.13
CA ASN A 233 -3.77 -6.19 8.79
C ASN A 233 -5.16 -6.22 8.15
N ASP A 234 -5.66 -5.06 7.68
CA ASP A 234 -6.89 -4.98 6.92
C ASP A 234 -6.58 -5.11 5.40
N PRO A 235 -7.13 -6.11 4.69
CA PRO A 235 -6.88 -6.29 3.27
C PRO A 235 -7.26 -5.10 2.38
N VAL A 236 -8.12 -4.17 2.84
CA VAL A 236 -8.42 -2.95 2.07
C VAL A 236 -7.19 -2.05 1.89
N PHE A 237 -6.14 -2.22 2.71
CA PHE A 237 -4.83 -1.58 2.52
C PHE A 237 -4.31 -1.75 1.10
N TRP A 238 -4.36 -2.98 0.57
CA TRP A 238 -3.79 -3.30 -0.73
C TRP A 238 -4.52 -2.60 -1.87
N LEU A 239 -5.85 -2.49 -1.76
CA LEU A 239 -6.68 -1.78 -2.73
C LEU A 239 -6.47 -0.26 -2.64
N HIS A 240 -6.36 0.26 -1.42
CA HIS A 240 -6.08 1.67 -1.17
C HIS A 240 -4.74 2.07 -1.81
N HIS A 241 -3.67 1.32 -1.52
CA HIS A 241 -2.33 1.58 -2.05
C HIS A 241 -2.18 1.27 -3.54
N ALA A 242 -2.93 0.31 -4.09
CA ALA A 242 -2.99 0.13 -5.54
C ALA A 242 -3.56 1.36 -6.26
N ASN A 243 -4.44 2.15 -5.62
CA ASN A 243 -4.91 3.41 -6.19
C ASN A 243 -3.92 4.57 -6.00
N VAL A 244 -3.16 4.61 -4.90
CA VAL A 244 -1.97 5.49 -4.76
C VAL A 244 -1.03 5.27 -5.94
N ASP A 245 -0.70 4.01 -6.21
CA ASP A 245 0.21 3.61 -7.28
C ASP A 245 -0.32 3.97 -8.67
N ARG A 246 -1.62 3.75 -8.91
CA ARG A 246 -2.31 4.16 -10.14
C ARG A 246 -2.23 5.67 -10.37
N LEU A 247 -2.53 6.48 -9.36
CA LEU A 247 -2.49 7.95 -9.49
C LEU A 247 -1.08 8.44 -9.78
N TRP A 248 -0.06 7.82 -9.18
CA TRP A 248 1.33 8.14 -9.51
C TRP A 248 1.69 7.72 -10.93
N ALA A 249 1.30 6.53 -11.38
CA ALA A 249 1.52 6.08 -12.75
C ALA A 249 0.84 7.01 -13.77
N ASN A 250 -0.40 7.43 -13.53
CA ASN A 250 -1.11 8.42 -14.36
C ASN A 250 -0.33 9.74 -14.43
N TRP A 251 0.20 10.21 -13.30
CA TRP A 251 0.98 11.44 -13.23
C TRP A 251 2.29 11.33 -14.03
N GLN A 252 3.01 10.21 -13.89
CA GLN A 252 4.22 9.94 -14.67
C GLN A 252 3.94 9.91 -16.17
N GLN A 253 2.90 9.17 -16.58
CA GLN A 253 2.48 9.05 -17.97
C GLN A 253 2.07 10.41 -18.56
N HIS A 254 1.25 11.18 -17.83
CA HIS A 254 0.85 12.53 -18.25
C HIS A 254 2.06 13.42 -18.54
N ARG A 255 3.11 13.36 -17.71
CA ARG A 255 4.33 14.13 -17.93
C ARG A 255 5.08 13.71 -19.18
N ILE A 256 5.18 12.41 -19.44
CA ILE A 256 5.84 11.86 -20.63
C ILE A 256 5.06 12.25 -21.89
N ASP A 257 3.74 12.03 -21.90
CA ASP A 257 2.88 12.31 -23.05
C ASP A 257 2.86 13.80 -23.43
N ASN A 258 3.06 14.69 -22.45
CA ASN A 258 3.09 16.13 -22.65
C ASN A 258 4.51 16.70 -22.75
N ASN A 259 5.54 15.85 -22.91
CA ASN A 259 6.95 16.25 -23.02
C ASN A 259 7.46 17.10 -21.82
N LEU A 260 6.89 16.90 -20.63
CA LEU A 260 7.33 17.52 -19.38
C LEU A 260 8.47 16.73 -18.70
N SER A 261 8.61 15.45 -19.05
CA SER A 261 9.70 14.55 -18.69
C SER A 261 10.07 13.74 -19.93
N ALA A 262 11.36 13.55 -20.24
CA ALA A 262 11.75 12.88 -21.50
C ALA A 262 11.62 11.35 -21.43
N ASN A 263 11.61 10.78 -20.22
CA ASN A 263 11.45 9.35 -19.94
C ASN A 263 10.98 9.15 -18.48
N TRP A 264 10.75 7.90 -18.06
CA TRP A 264 10.32 7.55 -16.70
C TRP A 264 11.32 7.97 -15.61
N LEU A 265 12.62 7.93 -15.86
CA LEU A 265 13.64 8.37 -14.90
C LEU A 265 13.51 9.87 -14.62
N ASP A 266 13.22 10.68 -15.66
CA ASP A 266 12.99 12.12 -15.55
C ASP A 266 11.65 12.50 -14.89
N THR A 267 10.88 11.51 -14.42
CA THR A 267 9.69 11.75 -13.57
C THR A 267 10.03 11.78 -12.08
N TYR A 268 11.31 11.65 -11.72
CA TYR A 268 11.79 11.64 -10.35
C TYR A 268 12.90 12.70 -10.16
N PRO A 269 12.99 13.34 -8.97
CA PRO A 269 14.05 14.32 -8.68
C PRO A 269 15.47 13.72 -8.78
N LEU A 270 16.44 14.57 -9.14
CA LEU A 270 17.85 14.20 -9.08
C LEU A 270 18.29 13.93 -7.62
N PRO A 271 19.28 13.05 -7.37
CA PRO A 271 19.70 12.68 -6.02
C PRO A 271 20.12 13.84 -5.13
N GLU A 272 20.78 14.85 -5.69
CA GLU A 272 21.25 16.05 -5.00
C GLU A 272 20.20 17.16 -4.87
N GLU A 273 18.99 16.96 -5.40
CA GLU A 273 17.94 17.96 -5.30
C GLU A 273 17.43 18.09 -3.85
N GLU A 274 17.50 19.30 -3.32
CA GLU A 274 16.92 19.63 -2.01
C GLU A 274 15.41 19.85 -2.13
N SER A 275 14.68 19.32 -1.16
CA SER A 275 13.26 19.55 -0.95
C SER A 275 12.96 21.06 -0.90
N PRO A 276 11.92 21.53 -1.61
CA PRO A 276 11.54 22.92 -1.60
C PRO A 276 10.91 23.37 -0.27
N PHE A 277 10.63 22.46 0.66
CA PHE A 277 9.87 22.75 1.89
C PHE A 277 10.75 23.05 3.09
N ASP A 278 11.89 22.37 3.19
CA ASP A 278 12.79 22.40 4.34
C ASP A 278 14.28 22.52 3.94
N GLY A 279 14.60 22.47 2.65
CA GLY A 279 15.96 22.56 2.13
C GLY A 279 16.82 21.31 2.39
N SER A 280 16.22 20.19 2.82
CA SER A 280 16.93 18.94 3.03
C SER A 280 17.01 18.13 1.73
N ILE A 281 18.10 17.37 1.53
CA ILE A 281 18.13 16.35 0.47
C ILE A 281 17.28 15.14 0.86
N ALA A 282 16.69 14.46 -0.12
CA ALA A 282 15.95 13.24 0.15
C ALA A 282 16.84 12.19 0.88
N PRO A 283 16.34 11.54 1.94
CA PRO A 283 17.14 10.64 2.75
C PRO A 283 17.54 9.37 1.98
N GLU A 284 18.44 8.58 2.58
CA GLU A 284 18.83 7.28 2.03
C GLU A 284 17.61 6.36 1.78
N GLY A 285 17.53 5.78 0.59
CA GLY A 285 16.42 4.94 0.13
C GLY A 285 15.35 5.70 -0.64
N HIS A 286 15.47 7.03 -0.75
CA HIS A 286 14.47 7.89 -1.40
C HIS A 286 14.98 8.55 -2.69
N LYS A 287 16.27 8.42 -3.01
CA LYS A 287 16.88 8.99 -4.21
C LYS A 287 17.02 7.95 -5.32
N VAL A 288 17.04 8.41 -6.56
CA VAL A 288 17.58 7.60 -7.67
C VAL A 288 18.99 7.13 -7.30
N GLY A 289 19.28 5.86 -7.58
CA GLY A 289 20.51 5.16 -7.21
C GLY A 289 20.47 4.50 -5.84
N ASP A 290 19.55 4.89 -4.95
CA ASP A 290 19.43 4.29 -3.63
C ASP A 290 18.66 2.97 -3.69
N ALA A 291 19.10 1.99 -2.88
CA ALA A 291 18.32 0.79 -2.63
C ALA A 291 17.22 1.05 -1.59
N MET A 292 16.05 0.44 -1.76
CA MET A 292 14.94 0.56 -0.82
C MET A 292 14.99 -0.54 0.24
N TRP A 293 14.96 -0.19 1.52
CA TRP A 293 14.86 -1.19 2.60
C TRP A 293 13.48 -1.86 2.58
N PRO A 294 13.36 -3.20 2.67
CA PRO A 294 14.41 -4.20 2.97
C PRO A 294 15.00 -4.86 1.71
N TRP A 295 14.66 -4.40 0.52
CA TRP A 295 15.25 -4.83 -0.75
C TRP A 295 16.62 -4.19 -0.99
N ASN A 296 17.50 -4.25 0.01
CA ASN A 296 18.81 -3.64 0.00
C ASN A 296 19.96 -4.63 -0.26
N GLY A 297 19.65 -5.91 -0.52
CA GLY A 297 20.65 -6.98 -0.63
C GLY A 297 21.60 -6.99 0.57
N ASP A 298 22.91 -7.09 0.31
CA ASP A 298 23.95 -7.12 1.34
C ASP A 298 24.47 -5.72 1.77
N LEU A 299 23.76 -4.63 1.45
CA LEU A 299 24.23 -3.27 1.76
C LEU A 299 24.35 -3.03 3.27
N ALA A 300 25.56 -2.70 3.71
CA ALA A 300 25.86 -2.35 5.09
C ALA A 300 25.14 -1.05 5.52
N GLY A 301 24.69 -0.98 6.78
CA GLY A 301 23.94 0.17 7.33
C GLY A 301 22.42 -0.03 7.32
N TYR A 302 21.90 -0.69 6.28
CA TYR A 302 20.50 -1.09 6.17
C TYR A 302 20.19 -2.42 6.87
N THR A 303 21.19 -3.29 7.00
CA THR A 303 21.10 -4.56 7.75
C THR A 303 21.06 -4.37 9.28
N SER A 304 21.46 -3.19 9.77
CA SER A 304 21.50 -2.83 11.20
C SER A 304 20.26 -2.05 11.69
N VAL A 305 19.25 -1.90 10.85
CA VAL A 305 18.00 -1.19 11.16
C VAL A 305 17.37 -1.74 12.46
N SER A 306 17.16 -0.85 13.45
CA SER A 306 16.72 -1.22 14.80
C SER A 306 15.22 -1.49 14.89
N VAL A 307 14.79 -2.64 14.38
CA VAL A 307 13.47 -3.22 14.62
C VAL A 307 13.48 -4.05 15.91
N SER A 308 12.38 -4.06 16.67
CA SER A 308 12.26 -4.96 17.81
C SER A 308 12.47 -6.42 17.38
N SER A 309 13.14 -7.23 18.20
CA SER A 309 13.43 -8.63 17.85
C SER A 309 12.17 -9.44 17.53
N ALA A 310 11.05 -9.09 18.19
CA ALA A 310 9.77 -9.73 17.96
C ALA A 310 9.18 -9.47 16.56
N ILE A 311 9.33 -8.24 16.04
CA ILE A 311 8.93 -7.90 14.67
C ILE A 311 9.97 -8.41 13.67
N ARG A 312 11.28 -8.32 13.98
CA ARG A 312 12.34 -8.84 13.11
C ARG A 312 12.16 -10.34 12.81
N ASN A 313 11.78 -11.14 13.81
CA ASN A 313 11.49 -12.56 13.61
C ASN A 313 10.26 -12.83 12.74
N ARG A 314 9.47 -11.82 12.39
CA ARG A 314 8.32 -11.90 11.47
C ARG A 314 8.62 -11.30 10.10
N LEU A 315 9.79 -10.71 9.89
CA LEU A 315 10.12 -10.19 8.57
C LEU A 315 10.42 -11.38 7.64
N PRO A 316 9.93 -11.35 6.40
CA PRO A 316 10.37 -12.32 5.42
C PRO A 316 11.82 -11.97 5.01
N GLU A 317 12.55 -12.97 4.54
CA GLU A 317 13.91 -12.77 4.02
C GLU A 317 13.83 -12.10 2.64
N PHE A 318 14.32 -10.87 2.52
CA PHE A 318 14.47 -10.18 1.25
C PHE A 318 15.95 -10.17 0.86
N SER A 319 16.33 -11.05 -0.08
CA SER A 319 17.69 -11.09 -0.62
C SER A 319 17.88 -10.16 -1.82
N ASP A 320 16.78 -9.69 -2.41
CA ASP A 320 16.84 -8.87 -3.61
C ASP A 320 17.35 -7.48 -3.31
N ARG A 321 18.02 -6.89 -4.29
CA ARG A 321 18.37 -5.46 -4.29
C ARG A 321 17.51 -4.76 -5.32
N VAL A 322 16.67 -3.82 -4.87
CA VAL A 322 15.78 -3.02 -5.71
C VAL A 322 16.07 -1.55 -5.46
N LEU A 323 16.42 -0.83 -6.52
CA LEU A 323 16.67 0.60 -6.49
C LEU A 323 15.38 1.40 -6.74
N VAL A 324 15.38 2.68 -6.37
CA VAL A 324 14.25 3.59 -6.63
C VAL A 324 13.93 3.65 -8.13
N GLU A 325 14.94 3.74 -8.99
CA GLU A 325 14.78 3.81 -10.45
C GLU A 325 14.21 2.52 -11.06
N ASP A 326 14.44 1.37 -10.43
CA ASP A 326 13.98 0.07 -10.93
C ASP A 326 12.45 -0.04 -10.94
N VAL A 327 11.76 0.84 -10.22
CA VAL A 327 10.29 0.82 -10.08
C VAL A 327 9.59 2.03 -10.70
N LEU A 328 10.31 2.92 -11.39
CA LEU A 328 9.68 4.11 -11.98
C LEU A 328 8.85 3.80 -13.22
N ASP A 329 9.29 2.86 -14.07
CA ASP A 329 8.65 2.50 -15.33
C ASP A 329 7.64 1.36 -15.15
N THR A 330 6.35 1.69 -15.07
CA THR A 330 5.28 0.68 -14.90
C THR A 330 5.21 -0.31 -16.06
N ALA A 331 5.55 0.11 -17.28
CA ALA A 331 5.54 -0.74 -18.46
C ALA A 331 6.67 -1.78 -18.39
N ALA A 332 7.88 -1.38 -17.96
CA ALA A 332 9.00 -2.30 -17.73
C ALA A 332 8.69 -3.32 -16.64
N LEU A 333 7.91 -2.93 -15.62
CA LEU A 333 7.44 -3.83 -14.57
C LEU A 333 6.28 -4.74 -14.99
N GLY A 334 5.69 -4.50 -16.17
CA GLY A 334 4.51 -5.23 -16.65
C GLY A 334 3.23 -4.94 -15.86
N ILE A 335 3.15 -3.75 -15.23
CA ILE A 335 1.99 -3.25 -14.49
C ILE A 335 1.17 -2.36 -15.41
N THR A 336 -0.10 -2.71 -15.58
CA THR A 336 -1.06 -1.90 -16.33
C THR A 336 -2.34 -1.75 -15.53
N TYR A 337 -3.16 -0.77 -15.90
CA TYR A 337 -4.39 -0.44 -15.18
C TYR A 337 -5.60 -0.50 -16.11
N GLN A 338 -6.77 -0.76 -15.54
CA GLN A 338 -8.05 -0.62 -16.23
C GLN A 338 -8.94 0.35 -15.44
N PRO A 339 -9.35 1.49 -16.03
CA PRO A 339 -9.00 1.95 -17.39
C PRO A 339 -7.49 2.23 -17.55
N PRO A 340 -6.96 2.21 -18.80
CA PRO A 340 -5.55 2.49 -19.06
C PRO A 340 -5.17 3.92 -18.60
N LEU A 341 -3.87 4.09 -18.32
CA LEU A 341 -3.25 5.34 -17.83
C LEU A 341 -3.59 6.56 -18.69
#